data_AF-A0A520HEN6-F1
#
_entry.id   AF-A0A520HEN6-F1
#
_cell.length_a   1.000
_cell.length_b   1.000
_cell.length_c   1.000
_cell.angle_alpha   90.00
_cell.angle_beta   90.00
_cell.angle_gamma   90.00
#
_symmetry.space_group_name_H-M   'P 1'
#
loop_
_entity.id
_entity.type
_entity.pdbx_description
1 polymer ?
#
loop_
_entity_poly.entity_id
_entity_poly.type
_entity_poly.pdbx_seq_one_letter_code
_entity_poly.pdbx_strand_id
1 'polypeptide(L)' 'MNEHNTVEKMRRMRMNAMASLYHSSLTDNLFQDYSLDSFLSMLIDAEWESRQNRNIQNLITRAGFKQAASAADIDY' A
#
# COMPACT_ATOMS: atom_id res chain seq x y z
N MET A 1 21.46 -11.51 8.60
CA MET A 1 21.05 -10.65 7.46
C MET A 1 20.01 -9.70 8.06
N ASN A 2 20.31 -8.41 8.16
CA ASN A 2 19.59 -7.52 9.09
C ASN A 2 18.19 -7.16 8.56
N GLU A 3 17.13 -7.64 9.22
CA GLU A 3 15.72 -7.39 8.88
C GLU A 3 15.37 -5.90 8.87
N HIS A 4 15.99 -5.14 9.79
CA HIS A 4 15.94 -3.68 9.80
C HIS A 4 16.48 -3.07 8.50
N ASN A 5 17.47 -3.69 7.85
CA ASN A 5 18.03 -3.17 6.61
C ASN A 5 17.05 -3.27 5.45
N THR A 6 16.28 -4.37 5.35
CA THR A 6 15.33 -4.57 4.24
C THR A 6 14.17 -3.59 4.34
N VAL A 7 13.55 -3.46 5.52
CA VAL A 7 12.45 -2.48 5.75
C VAL A 7 12.95 -1.05 5.52
N GLU A 8 14.12 -0.69 6.04
CA GLU A 8 14.70 0.63 5.80
C GLU A 8 15.00 0.88 4.32
N LYS A 9 15.51 -0.13 3.60
CA LYS A 9 15.78 -0.02 2.16
C LYS A 9 14.48 0.19 1.37
N MET A 10 13.41 -0.54 1.69
CA MET A 10 12.09 -0.32 1.09
C MET A 10 11.58 1.10 1.34
N ARG A 11 11.71 1.61 2.58
CA ARG A 11 11.35 3.00 2.93
C ARG A 11 12.17 4.02 2.11
N ARG A 12 13.47 3.82 1.96
CA ARG A 12 14.34 4.69 1.13
C ARG A 12 13.93 4.65 -0.35
N MET A 13 13.46 3.51 -0.85
CA MET A 13 12.92 3.36 -2.21
C MET A 13 11.47 3.86 -2.36
N ARG A 14 10.88 4.44 -1.29
CA ARG A 14 9.49 4.93 -1.26
C ARG A 14 8.47 3.80 -1.47
N MET A 15 8.79 2.58 -1.04
CA MET A 15 7.90 1.42 -1.01
C MET A 15 7.28 1.28 0.39
N ASN A 16 6.42 2.23 0.75
CA ASN A 16 5.94 2.37 2.13
C ASN A 16 4.89 1.31 2.52
N ALA A 17 4.01 0.92 1.59
CA ALA A 17 3.01 -0.12 1.82
C ALA A 17 3.67 -1.51 1.94
N MET A 18 4.63 -1.82 1.06
CA MET A 18 5.47 -3.01 1.12
C MET A 18 6.21 -3.09 2.44
N ALA A 19 6.87 -1.99 2.83
CA ALA A 19 7.66 -1.95 4.06
C ALA A 19 6.77 -2.20 5.29
N SER A 20 5.55 -1.66 5.28
CA SER A 20 4.60 -1.82 6.38
C SER A 20 4.06 -3.25 6.44
N LEU A 21 3.61 -3.81 5.31
CA LEU A 21 3.13 -5.19 5.24
C LEU A 21 4.21 -6.22 5.53
N TYR A 22 5.41 -6.03 4.99
CA TYR A 22 6.55 -6.89 5.31
C TYR A 22 6.88 -6.82 6.80
N HIS A 23 6.84 -5.63 7.41
CA HIS A 23 7.04 -5.52 8.86
C HIS A 23 5.95 -6.24 9.67
N SER A 24 4.68 -6.05 9.31
CA SER A 24 3.54 -6.76 9.93
C SER A 24 3.63 -8.28 9.75
N SER A 25 4.11 -8.75 8.60
CA SER A 25 4.29 -10.19 8.35
C SER A 25 5.30 -10.83 9.32
N LEU A 26 6.30 -10.06 9.74
CA LEU A 26 7.33 -10.49 10.69
C LEU A 26 6.83 -10.45 12.14
N THR A 27 5.97 -9.48 12.50
CA THR A 27 5.44 -9.37 13.87
C THR A 27 4.34 -10.40 14.14
N ASP A 28 3.48 -10.64 13.15
CA ASP A 28 2.21 -11.30 13.41
C ASP A 28 2.20 -12.78 13.00
N ASN A 29 3.29 -13.32 12.42
CA ASN A 29 3.38 -14.70 11.89
C ASN A 29 2.21 -15.09 10.94
N LEU A 30 1.47 -14.11 10.43
CA LEU A 30 0.22 -14.27 9.68
C LEU A 30 0.39 -14.97 8.32
N PHE A 31 1.62 -15.14 7.85
CA PHE A 31 1.93 -15.61 6.51
C PHE A 31 2.80 -16.88 6.48
N GLN A 32 2.90 -17.60 7.62
CA GLN A 32 3.66 -18.86 7.71
C GLN A 32 3.19 -19.93 6.71
N ASP A 33 1.91 -19.91 6.34
CA ASP A 33 1.31 -20.88 5.42
C ASP A 33 1.36 -20.44 3.93
N TYR A 34 1.84 -19.24 3.64
CA TYR A 34 1.94 -18.75 2.27
C TYR A 34 3.21 -19.24 1.58
N SER A 35 3.07 -19.67 0.33
CA SER A 35 4.23 -19.84 -0.55
C SER A 35 4.94 -18.49 -0.73
N LEU A 36 6.27 -18.53 -0.80
CA LEU A 36 7.10 -17.34 -0.99
C LEU A 36 6.67 -16.50 -2.20
N ASP A 37 6.25 -17.16 -3.28
CA ASP A 37 5.79 -16.49 -4.51
C ASP A 37 4.48 -15.73 -4.30
N SER A 38 3.52 -16.36 -3.61
CA SER A 38 2.24 -15.74 -3.28
C SER A 38 2.40 -14.57 -2.31
N PHE A 39 3.32 -14.70 -1.34
CA PHE A 39 3.64 -13.62 -0.41
C PHE A 39 4.30 -12.43 -1.15
N LEU A 40 5.21 -12.70 -2.08
CA LEU A 40 5.84 -11.66 -2.89
C LEU A 40 4.82 -10.97 -3.80
N SER A 41 3.91 -11.70 -4.43
CA SER A 41 2.80 -11.12 -5.20
C SER A 41 1.98 -10.17 -4.33
N MET A 42 1.57 -10.60 -3.14
CA MET A 42 0.78 -9.79 -2.22
C MET A 42 1.49 -8.48 -1.83
N LEU A 43 2.80 -8.54 -1.55
CA LEU A 43 3.59 -7.35 -1.24
C LEU A 43 3.64 -6.36 -2.42
N ILE A 44 3.80 -6.87 -3.64
CA ILE A 44 3.84 -6.05 -4.86
C ILE A 44 2.46 -5.44 -5.14
N ASP A 45 1.40 -6.23 -5.04
CA ASP A 45 0.03 -5.80 -5.30
C ASP A 45 -0.37 -4.66 -4.35
N ALA A 46 -0.06 -4.80 -3.06
CA ALA A 46 -0.34 -3.74 -2.10
C ALA A 46 0.43 -2.43 -2.36
N GLU A 47 1.68 -2.52 -2.81
CA GLU A 47 2.43 -1.35 -3.27
C GLU A 47 1.82 -0.69 -4.50
N TRP A 48 1.43 -1.53 -5.46
CA TRP A 48 0.81 -1.06 -6.69
C TRP A 48 -0.49 -0.32 -6.40
N GLU A 49 -1.38 -0.92 -5.61
CA GLU A 49 -2.63 -0.30 -5.17
C GLU A 49 -2.39 1.02 -4.43
N SER A 50 -1.42 1.06 -3.50
CA SER A 50 -1.07 2.28 -2.78
C SER A 50 -0.66 3.42 -3.74
N ARG A 51 0.12 3.10 -4.78
CA ARG A 51 0.53 4.07 -5.81
C ARG A 51 -0.64 4.53 -6.66
N GLN A 52 -1.51 3.62 -7.08
CA GLN A 52 -2.70 3.97 -7.85
C GLN A 52 -3.64 4.85 -7.04
N ASN A 53 -3.90 4.48 -5.78
CA ASN A 53 -4.74 5.27 -4.88
C ASN A 53 -4.13 6.68 -4.67
N ARG A 54 -2.83 6.78 -4.43
CA ARG A 54 -2.16 8.09 -4.33
C ARG A 54 -2.29 8.92 -5.61
N ASN A 55 -2.21 8.29 -6.78
CA ASN A 55 -2.42 8.98 -8.05
C ASN A 55 -3.86 9.50 -8.17
N ILE A 56 -4.85 8.66 -7.87
CA ILE A 56 -6.26 9.04 -7.85
C ILE A 56 -6.50 10.21 -6.89
N GLN A 57 -5.98 10.14 -5.66
CA GLN A 57 -6.09 11.23 -4.67
C GLN A 57 -5.45 12.53 -5.16
N ASN A 58 -4.28 12.44 -5.82
CA ASN A 58 -3.65 13.62 -6.42
C ASN A 58 -4.49 14.21 -7.55
N LEU A 59 -5.10 13.36 -8.39
CA LEU A 59 -5.98 13.80 -9.48
C LEU A 59 -7.24 14.48 -8.93
N ILE A 60 -7.86 13.90 -7.90
CA ILE A 60 -9.02 14.49 -7.20
C ILE A 60 -8.65 15.85 -6.62
N THR A 61 -7.52 15.93 -5.92
CA THR A 61 -7.02 17.19 -5.32
C THR A 61 -6.74 18.24 -6.40
N ARG A 62 -6.15 17.83 -7.54
CA ARG A 62 -5.83 18.73 -8.66
C ARG A 62 -7.04 19.18 -9.45
N ALA A 63 -8.10 18.38 -9.51
CA ALA A 63 -9.34 18.75 -10.19
C ALA A 63 -10.02 19.97 -9.56
N GLY A 64 -9.68 20.30 -8.30
CA GLY A 64 -10.14 21.52 -7.65
C GLY A 64 -11.66 21.59 -7.49
N PHE A 65 -12.30 20.44 -7.27
CA PHE A 65 -13.75 20.37 -7.07
C PHE A 65 -14.16 21.27 -5.90
N LYS A 66 -15.07 22.22 -6.17
CA LYS A 66 -15.61 23.13 -5.13
C LYS A 66 -16.41 22.41 -4.05
N GLN A 67 -16.90 21.22 -4.37
CA GLN A 67 -17.68 20.36 -3.48
C GLN A 67 -17.08 18.96 -3.51
N ALA A 68 -16.80 18.42 -2.34
CA ALA A 68 -16.43 17.01 -2.20
C ALA A 68 -17.70 16.18 -2.38
N ALA A 69 -18.04 15.84 -3.62
CA ALA A 69 -19.15 14.95 -3.93
C ALA A 69 -18.69 13.50 -3.72
N SER A 70 -19.35 12.79 -2.83
CA SER A 70 -19.18 11.36 -2.63
C SER A 70 -20.23 10.59 -3.42
N ALA A 71 -19.92 9.36 -3.86
CA ALA A 71 -20.92 8.48 -4.45
C ALA A 71 -22.07 8.15 -3.47
N ALA A 72 -21.87 8.37 -2.17
CA ALA A 72 -22.90 8.27 -1.13
C ALA A 72 -23.89 9.46 -1.11
N ASP A 73 -23.59 10.56 -1.80
CA ASP A 73 -24.45 11.76 -1.85
C ASP A 73 -25.50 11.69 -2.98
N ILE A 74 -25.63 10.54 -3.65
CA ILE A 74 -26.64 10.31 -4.70
C ILE A 74 -27.97 9.99 -4.00
N ASP A 75 -28.84 10.99 -3.89
CA ASP A 75 -30.22 10.85 -3.42
C ASP A 75 -31.10 10.30 -4.56
N TYR A 76 -31.89 9.26 -4.29
CA TYR A 76 -32.65 8.47 -5.30
C TYR A 76 -34.13 8.83 -5.34
#